data_AF-A0A382VAK7-F1
#
_entry.id   AF-A0A382VAK7-F1
#
_cell.length_a   1.000
_cell.length_b   1.000
_cell.length_c   1.000
_cell.angle_alpha   90.00
_cell.angle_beta   90.00
_cell.angle_gamma   90.00
#
_symmetry.space_group_name_H-M   'P 1'
#
loop_
_entity.id
_entity.type
_entity.pdbx_description
1 polymer ?
#
loop_
_entity_poly.entity_id
_entity_poly.type
_entity_poly.pdbx_seq_one_letter_code
_entity_poly.pdbx_strand_id
1 'polypeptide(L)'
;GGESASSINTPGGIWGMATGLAFDTDGDGYILNNSPPCTGSSEECNGVEMDNVWFLGLKSSGQNGYSQFGELHRSSTIISHDATIGVMAHELGHAYFDLPDLYDTTYLSAGIGAFGLMGSGPWGRKTLIEKRGSTPVHFSAWSKEKLGVCNPQTVSSGADNYTLPAVYQMIDNSSSCGIYKASTSTSGEYFLFENRSAGGYDEGLNYLIYDNSSSEVVGTKYTGGLAVWHVYDNLSSCLASNNCMALTPPLVDLEEANDADLDNASSRGRTTHLFYSGNSVTFDNS
;
A
#
# COMPACT_ATOMS: atom_id res chain seq x y z
N GLY A 1 6.89 -6.74 15.44
CA GLY A 1 5.70 -6.45 16.25
C GLY A 1 4.78 -5.60 15.43
N GLY A 2 3.64 -6.14 15.00
CA GLY A 2 2.53 -5.38 14.43
C GLY A 2 1.44 -5.35 15.48
N GLU A 3 1.56 -4.43 16.44
CA GLU A 3 0.46 -4.09 17.32
C GLU A 3 0.01 -2.68 16.95
N SER A 4 -1.23 -2.61 16.44
CA SER A 4 -2.15 -1.49 16.53
C SER A 4 -2.12 -0.36 15.47
N ALA A 5 -2.55 -0.65 14.25
CA ALA A 5 -3.02 0.41 13.34
C ALA A 5 -4.35 1.09 13.76
N SER A 6 -4.84 0.98 15.02
CA SER A 6 -6.01 1.80 15.44
C SER A 6 -6.44 1.79 16.92
N SER A 7 -5.90 0.99 17.83
CA SER A 7 -6.47 0.82 19.20
C SER A 7 -7.96 0.40 19.26
N ILE A 8 -8.55 0.00 18.13
CA ILE A 8 -9.99 -0.33 17.94
C ILE A 8 -10.25 -1.86 17.99
N ASN A 9 -9.20 -2.68 18.02
CA ASN A 9 -9.31 -4.14 18.03
C ASN A 9 -9.38 -4.66 19.47
N THR A 10 -10.50 -5.28 19.84
CA THR A 10 -10.62 -6.06 21.08
C THR A 10 -10.07 -7.49 20.88
N PRO A 11 -9.45 -8.11 21.90
CA PRO A 11 -8.96 -9.49 21.79
C PRO A 11 -10.11 -10.46 21.48
N GLY A 12 -9.94 -11.26 20.41
CA GLY A 12 -10.91 -12.27 19.99
C GLY A 12 -10.61 -13.01 18.68
N GLY A 13 -9.49 -12.72 17.99
CA GLY A 13 -9.23 -13.15 16.61
C GLY A 13 -9.46 -14.65 16.29
N ILE A 14 -9.76 -14.93 15.01
CA ILE A 14 -9.69 -16.28 14.45
C ILE A 14 -8.25 -16.80 14.59
N TRP A 15 -8.11 -17.95 15.25
CA TRP A 15 -6.83 -18.59 15.54
C TRP A 15 -6.43 -19.50 14.38
N GLY A 16 -5.54 -19.01 13.51
CA GLY A 16 -4.83 -19.84 12.53
C GLY A 16 -3.40 -20.09 12.98
N MET A 17 -3.14 -21.25 13.59
CA MET A 17 -1.79 -21.66 13.98
C MET A 17 -1.08 -22.34 12.82
N ALA A 18 0.04 -21.78 12.36
CA ALA A 18 1.09 -22.54 11.70
C ALA A 18 2.36 -21.68 11.66
N THR A 19 3.43 -22.09 12.34
CA THR A 19 4.77 -21.47 12.33
C THR A 19 5.48 -21.59 10.97
N GLY A 20 4.71 -21.72 9.88
CA GLY A 20 5.03 -22.30 8.58
C GLY A 20 4.04 -23.41 8.24
N LEU A 21 3.58 -23.46 6.97
CA LEU A 21 2.86 -24.61 6.43
C LEU A 21 3.88 -25.47 5.69
N ALA A 22 4.11 -26.68 6.20
CA ALA A 22 4.99 -27.66 5.59
C ALA A 22 4.15 -28.78 4.95
N PHE A 23 4.48 -29.14 3.70
CA PHE A 23 3.84 -30.24 2.98
C PHE A 23 4.79 -31.42 2.84
N ASP A 24 4.30 -32.60 3.22
CA ASP A 24 4.92 -33.88 2.95
C ASP A 24 4.53 -34.28 1.52
N THR A 25 5.23 -33.71 0.55
CA THR A 25 4.84 -33.81 -0.87
C THR A 25 4.98 -35.22 -1.42
N ASP A 26 5.85 -36.05 -0.83
CA ASP A 26 6.09 -37.45 -1.21
C ASP A 26 5.37 -38.47 -0.31
N GLY A 27 4.77 -38.02 0.80
CA GLY A 27 3.90 -38.82 1.66
C GLY A 27 4.65 -39.83 2.53
N ASP A 28 5.93 -39.58 2.81
CA ASP A 28 6.81 -40.51 3.51
C ASP A 28 6.79 -40.33 5.05
N GLY A 29 6.06 -39.33 5.53
CA GLY A 29 5.91 -38.99 6.94
C GLY A 29 6.98 -38.04 7.48
N TYR A 30 7.87 -37.51 6.62
CA TYR A 30 8.96 -36.61 7.00
C TYR A 30 8.93 -35.30 6.19
N ILE A 31 8.98 -34.17 6.89
CA ILE A 31 9.25 -32.86 6.27
C ILE A 31 10.76 -32.62 6.35
N LEU A 32 11.48 -32.93 5.28
CA LEU A 32 12.91 -32.69 5.19
C LEU A 32 13.21 -31.43 4.37
N ASN A 33 14.25 -30.69 4.74
CA ASN A 33 14.70 -29.48 4.04
C ASN A 33 15.26 -29.73 2.62
N ASN A 34 15.14 -30.95 2.14
CA ASN A 34 15.66 -31.45 0.88
C ASN A 34 14.69 -32.40 0.14
N SER A 35 13.42 -32.48 0.57
CA SER A 35 12.38 -33.20 -0.19
C SER A 35 11.73 -32.30 -1.25
N PRO A 36 11.40 -32.82 -2.44
CA PRO A 36 10.68 -32.07 -3.47
C PRO A 36 9.41 -31.40 -2.92
N PRO A 37 9.09 -30.16 -3.30
CA PRO A 37 9.64 -29.43 -4.46
C PRO A 37 11.01 -28.75 -4.22
N CYS A 38 11.64 -28.89 -3.05
CA CYS A 38 12.91 -28.24 -2.75
C CYS A 38 14.14 -28.99 -3.27
N THR A 39 15.16 -28.26 -3.75
CA THR A 39 16.46 -28.83 -4.17
C THR A 39 17.70 -28.23 -3.50
N GLY A 40 17.62 -27.40 -2.45
CA GLY A 40 18.88 -27.02 -1.80
C GLY A 40 18.96 -25.91 -0.75
N SER A 41 17.89 -25.22 -0.34
CA SER A 41 17.99 -24.23 0.74
C SER A 41 16.76 -24.26 1.66
N SER A 42 16.98 -23.98 2.95
CA SER A 42 15.94 -23.98 4.00
C SER A 42 14.86 -22.91 3.82
N GLU A 43 15.01 -22.04 2.83
CA GLU A 43 14.19 -20.85 2.59
C GLU A 43 13.00 -21.13 1.66
N GLU A 44 13.10 -22.17 0.80
CA GLU A 44 12.09 -22.55 -0.19
C GLU A 44 11.03 -23.54 0.34
N CYS A 45 11.27 -24.16 1.50
CA CYS A 45 10.53 -25.39 1.88
C CYS A 45 9.30 -25.22 2.76
N ASN A 46 8.86 -23.98 3.01
CA ASN A 46 7.80 -23.72 3.99
C ASN A 46 6.71 -22.77 3.48
N GLY A 47 6.62 -22.57 2.17
CA GLY A 47 5.60 -21.73 1.53
C GLY A 47 4.69 -22.49 0.57
N VAL A 48 3.59 -21.85 0.16
CA VAL A 48 2.65 -22.34 -0.86
C VAL A 48 2.86 -21.56 -2.13
N GLU A 49 3.16 -22.23 -3.24
CA GLU A 49 3.11 -21.61 -4.57
C GLU A 49 1.71 -21.83 -5.18
N MET A 50 0.96 -20.74 -5.36
CA MET A 50 -0.32 -20.73 -6.10
C MET A 50 -0.23 -19.72 -7.23
N ASP A 51 -0.55 -20.14 -8.45
CA ASP A 51 -0.53 -19.30 -9.66
C ASP A 51 0.80 -18.52 -9.86
N ASN A 52 1.93 -19.20 -9.60
CA ASN A 52 3.30 -18.64 -9.62
C ASN A 52 3.58 -17.57 -8.54
N VAL A 53 2.77 -17.50 -7.49
CA VAL A 53 2.97 -16.63 -6.32
C VAL A 53 3.29 -17.49 -5.09
N TRP A 54 4.46 -17.25 -4.50
CA TRP A 54 4.88 -17.89 -3.24
C TRP A 54 4.29 -17.17 -2.02
N PHE A 55 3.64 -17.93 -1.14
CA PHE A 55 3.03 -17.49 0.12
C PHE A 55 3.69 -18.16 1.33
N LEU A 56 3.88 -17.44 2.44
CA LEU A 56 4.18 -17.99 3.79
C LEU A 56 5.54 -18.68 4.02
N GLY A 57 6.56 -18.43 3.21
CA GLY A 57 7.93 -18.95 3.45
C GLY A 57 8.61 -18.36 4.71
N LEU A 58 9.57 -19.10 5.29
CA LEU A 58 10.38 -18.61 6.42
C LEU A 58 11.43 -17.59 5.94
N LYS A 59 11.16 -16.28 6.02
CA LYS A 59 12.25 -15.28 6.03
C LYS A 59 12.63 -14.94 7.47
N SER A 60 13.93 -14.89 7.73
CA SER A 60 14.53 -14.53 9.02
C SER A 60 14.38 -13.05 9.43
N SER A 61 13.77 -12.22 8.59
CA SER A 61 13.62 -10.76 8.79
C SER A 61 12.19 -10.22 8.80
N GLY A 62 11.18 -11.03 8.44
CA GLY A 62 9.75 -10.67 8.50
C GLY A 62 9.05 -11.38 9.66
N GLN A 63 7.85 -10.94 10.06
CA GLN A 63 7.05 -11.58 11.13
C GLN A 63 6.45 -12.92 10.66
N ASN A 64 7.30 -13.86 10.24
CA ASN A 64 6.90 -15.12 9.61
C ASN A 64 6.68 -16.19 10.68
N GLY A 65 5.41 -16.39 11.00
CA GLY A 65 4.92 -17.48 11.83
C GLY A 65 3.45 -17.33 12.23
N TYR A 66 2.96 -16.09 12.39
CA TYR A 66 1.54 -15.75 12.48
C TYR A 66 1.38 -14.21 12.47
N SER A 67 0.28 -13.72 11.90
CA SER A 67 -0.20 -12.35 12.12
C SER A 67 -1.53 -12.43 12.86
N GLN A 68 -1.64 -11.72 13.99
CA GLN A 68 -2.89 -11.70 14.76
C GLN A 68 -3.71 -10.49 14.35
N PHE A 69 -4.93 -10.74 13.90
CA PHE A 69 -5.91 -9.72 13.61
C PHE A 69 -7.06 -9.84 14.59
N GLY A 70 -7.51 -8.72 15.14
CA GLY A 70 -8.76 -8.69 15.87
C GLY A 70 -9.89 -9.12 14.94
N GLU A 71 -10.75 -10.04 15.37
CA GLU A 71 -11.93 -10.45 14.59
C GLU A 71 -12.98 -9.35 14.48
N LEU A 72 -12.95 -8.37 15.40
CA LEU A 72 -13.95 -7.33 15.52
C LEU A 72 -13.29 -5.95 15.50
N HIS A 73 -13.77 -5.08 14.61
CA HIS A 73 -13.60 -3.65 14.73
C HIS A 73 -14.64 -3.12 15.72
N ARG A 74 -14.18 -2.46 16.79
CA ARG A 74 -15.05 -1.97 17.85
C ARG A 74 -14.81 -0.49 18.12
N SER A 75 -15.72 0.36 17.64
CA SER A 75 -15.68 1.79 17.93
C SER A 75 -16.33 2.14 19.28
N SER A 76 -17.21 1.29 19.80
CA SER A 76 -17.83 1.46 21.12
C SER A 76 -18.41 0.14 21.65
N THR A 77 -18.96 0.15 22.86
CA THR A 77 -19.60 -1.05 23.43
C THR A 77 -20.82 -1.55 22.68
N ILE A 78 -21.44 -0.70 21.86
CA ILE A 78 -22.66 -0.97 21.10
C ILE A 78 -22.45 -0.95 19.57
N ILE A 79 -21.29 -0.45 19.11
CA ILE A 79 -20.93 -0.42 17.69
C ILE A 79 -19.69 -1.29 17.50
N SER A 80 -19.95 -2.53 17.08
CA SER A 80 -18.94 -3.51 16.69
C SER A 80 -19.39 -4.21 15.41
N HIS A 81 -18.43 -4.59 14.59
CA HIS A 81 -18.64 -5.42 13.40
C HIS A 81 -17.38 -6.23 13.12
N ASP A 82 -17.51 -7.27 12.30
CA ASP A 82 -16.37 -8.06 11.84
C ASP A 82 -15.30 -7.16 11.22
N ALA A 83 -14.04 -7.43 11.55
CA ALA A 83 -12.91 -6.68 11.03
C ALA A 83 -12.91 -6.71 9.50
N THR A 84 -12.76 -5.54 8.90
CA THR A 84 -12.76 -5.40 7.45
C THR A 84 -11.38 -5.71 6.88
N ILE A 85 -11.33 -6.11 5.60
CA ILE A 85 -10.11 -6.57 4.93
C ILE A 85 -8.97 -5.54 4.91
N GLY A 86 -9.26 -4.25 4.96
CA GLY A 86 -8.24 -3.20 4.81
C GLY A 86 -7.12 -3.24 5.85
N VAL A 87 -7.43 -3.40 7.14
CA VAL A 87 -6.40 -3.50 8.19
C VAL A 87 -5.56 -4.76 7.98
N MET A 88 -6.19 -5.89 7.65
CA MET A 88 -5.45 -7.13 7.37
C MET A 88 -4.50 -6.96 6.17
N ALA A 89 -4.95 -6.27 5.11
CA ALA A 89 -4.14 -6.01 3.93
C ALA A 89 -2.94 -5.10 4.22
N HIS A 90 -3.11 -4.07 5.04
CA HIS A 90 -2.04 -3.18 5.50
C HIS A 90 -0.97 -3.92 6.29
N GLU A 91 -1.39 -4.66 7.30
CA GLU A 91 -0.49 -5.40 8.18
C GLU A 91 0.20 -6.56 7.45
N LEU A 92 -0.45 -7.17 6.45
CA LEU A 92 0.21 -8.12 5.55
C LEU A 92 1.34 -7.44 4.75
N GLY A 93 1.15 -6.16 4.39
CA GLY A 93 2.18 -5.28 3.84
C GLY A 93 3.45 -5.24 4.69
N HIS A 94 3.31 -5.07 6.00
CA HIS A 94 4.45 -5.15 6.92
C HIS A 94 4.97 -6.58 7.06
N ALA A 95 4.09 -7.52 7.39
CA ALA A 95 4.47 -8.83 7.88
C ALA A 95 5.20 -9.67 6.81
N TYR A 96 4.75 -9.56 5.56
CA TYR A 96 5.25 -10.40 4.48
C TYR A 96 6.19 -9.66 3.53
N PHE A 97 5.97 -8.35 3.36
CA PHE A 97 6.65 -7.57 2.33
C PHE A 97 7.64 -6.53 2.86
N ASP A 98 7.81 -6.43 4.18
CA ASP A 98 8.72 -5.49 4.84
C ASP A 98 8.50 -4.03 4.35
N LEU A 99 7.25 -3.68 4.02
CA LEU A 99 6.88 -2.30 3.69
C LEU A 99 6.82 -1.50 5.01
N PRO A 100 7.34 -0.27 5.08
CA PRO A 100 7.12 0.61 6.21
C PRO A 100 5.73 1.24 6.13
N ASP A 101 5.32 1.88 7.22
CA ASP A 101 4.22 2.83 7.20
C ASP A 101 4.59 4.03 6.33
N LEU A 102 3.65 4.39 5.45
CA LEU A 102 3.72 5.57 4.60
C LEU A 102 2.79 6.69 5.08
N TYR A 103 2.14 6.52 6.25
CA TYR A 103 1.71 7.65 7.08
C TYR A 103 2.85 8.03 8.04
N ASP A 104 2.84 9.27 8.52
CA ASP A 104 3.83 9.71 9.50
C ASP A 104 3.45 9.26 10.92
N THR A 105 4.22 8.29 11.43
CA THR A 105 4.06 7.70 12.77
C THR A 105 4.37 8.68 13.90
N THR A 106 4.98 9.84 13.60
CA THR A 106 5.21 10.93 14.55
C THR A 106 4.05 11.92 14.64
N TYR A 107 3.03 11.76 13.78
CA TYR A 107 1.84 12.61 13.71
C TYR A 107 2.15 14.09 13.42
N LEU A 108 3.20 14.38 12.65
CA LEU A 108 3.49 15.73 12.17
C LEU A 108 2.82 15.97 10.81
N SER A 109 2.83 14.97 9.93
CA SER A 109 2.13 14.98 8.64
C SER A 109 1.14 13.82 8.50
N ALA A 110 0.39 13.80 7.41
CA ALA A 110 -0.45 12.67 7.00
C ALA A 110 0.33 11.63 6.15
N GLY A 111 1.62 11.88 5.88
CA GLY A 111 2.42 11.14 4.91
C GLY A 111 1.75 11.13 3.53
N ILE A 112 1.63 9.96 2.91
CA ILE A 112 0.95 9.82 1.61
C ILE A 112 -0.59 9.93 1.67
N GLY A 113 -1.16 10.22 2.85
CA GLY A 113 -2.59 10.37 3.05
C GLY A 113 -3.37 9.09 2.74
N ALA A 114 -4.57 9.25 2.18
CA ALA A 114 -5.45 8.15 1.81
C ALA A 114 -5.08 7.46 0.49
N PHE A 115 -4.05 7.94 -0.22
CA PHE A 115 -3.76 7.48 -1.57
C PHE A 115 -3.01 6.15 -1.62
N GLY A 116 -2.50 5.61 -0.51
CA GLY A 116 -1.88 4.29 -0.52
C GLY A 116 -2.32 3.40 0.62
N LEU A 117 -2.28 2.09 0.39
CA LEU A 117 -2.58 1.09 1.41
C LEU A 117 -1.64 1.17 2.62
N MET A 118 -0.38 1.56 2.44
CA MET A 118 0.54 1.76 3.58
C MET A 118 0.37 3.13 4.26
N GLY A 119 -0.52 3.98 3.77
CA GLY A 119 -0.97 5.21 4.42
C GLY A 119 -2.30 4.99 5.15
N SER A 120 -3.22 5.95 5.01
CA SER A 120 -4.59 5.84 5.58
C SER A 120 -5.61 5.12 4.66
N GLY A 121 -5.17 4.69 3.48
CA GLY A 121 -5.93 3.92 2.50
C GLY A 121 -6.62 2.63 2.99
N PRO A 122 -6.14 1.91 4.04
CA PRO A 122 -6.81 0.75 4.61
C PRO A 122 -8.23 1.01 5.10
N TRP A 123 -8.60 2.26 5.37
CA TRP A 123 -9.91 2.64 5.90
C TRP A 123 -10.94 3.01 4.83
N GLY A 124 -10.63 2.76 3.55
CA GLY A 124 -11.47 3.07 2.40
C GLY A 124 -12.82 2.35 2.42
N ARG A 125 -13.82 2.98 1.80
CA ARG A 125 -15.14 2.40 1.55
C ARG A 125 -15.76 3.05 0.32
N LYS A 126 -16.41 2.26 -0.52
CA LYS A 126 -16.98 2.73 -1.79
C LYS A 126 -18.38 3.33 -1.64
N THR A 127 -19.10 2.96 -0.58
CA THR A 127 -20.43 3.49 -0.24
C THR A 127 -20.56 3.81 1.24
N LEU A 128 -21.55 4.64 1.61
CA LEU A 128 -21.84 4.95 3.02
C LEU A 128 -22.36 3.75 3.83
N ILE A 129 -22.95 2.76 3.16
CA ILE A 129 -23.47 1.54 3.81
C ILE A 129 -22.35 0.54 4.14
N GLU A 130 -21.21 0.63 3.44
CA GLU A 130 -20.03 -0.17 3.75
C GLU A 130 -19.40 0.25 5.07
N LYS A 131 -18.90 -0.75 5.80
CA LYS A 131 -18.02 -0.51 6.94
C LYS A 131 -16.70 0.06 6.43
N ARG A 132 -16.10 1.00 7.17
CA ARG A 132 -14.79 1.55 6.81
C ARG A 132 -13.76 0.43 6.78
N GLY A 133 -12.96 0.41 5.71
CA GLY A 133 -11.97 -0.61 5.40
C GLY A 133 -12.49 -1.82 4.63
N SER A 134 -13.78 -1.83 4.23
CA SER A 134 -14.31 -2.89 3.35
C SER A 134 -13.75 -2.80 1.93
N THR A 135 -13.36 -1.61 1.50
CA THR A 135 -12.78 -1.35 0.18
C THR A 135 -11.48 -0.55 0.38
N PRO A 136 -10.38 -1.20 0.81
CA PRO A 136 -9.09 -0.53 0.96
C PRO A 136 -8.56 -0.10 -0.41
N VAL A 137 -7.82 1.00 -0.47
CA VAL A 137 -7.25 1.51 -1.74
C VAL A 137 -6.04 0.70 -2.19
N HIS A 138 -5.60 0.90 -3.44
CA HIS A 138 -4.38 0.27 -3.94
C HIS A 138 -3.12 0.68 -3.15
N PHE A 139 -2.09 -0.17 -3.18
CA PHE A 139 -0.72 0.26 -2.90
C PHE A 139 -0.32 1.46 -3.76
N SER A 140 0.58 2.31 -3.26
CA SER A 140 1.23 3.35 -4.07
C SER A 140 2.12 2.72 -5.13
N ALA A 141 2.48 3.49 -6.16
CA ALA A 141 3.43 3.03 -7.17
C ALA A 141 4.76 2.57 -6.55
N TRP A 142 5.25 3.28 -5.53
CA TRP A 142 6.47 2.91 -4.81
C TRP A 142 6.35 1.55 -4.12
N SER A 143 5.26 1.31 -3.39
CA SER A 143 5.04 0.00 -2.76
C SER A 143 5.00 -1.10 -3.82
N LYS A 144 4.28 -0.90 -4.93
CA LYS A 144 4.22 -1.88 -6.03
C LYS A 144 5.59 -2.16 -6.67
N GLU A 145 6.42 -1.14 -6.86
CA GLU A 145 7.80 -1.29 -7.33
C GLU A 145 8.63 -2.07 -6.31
N LYS A 146 8.55 -1.71 -5.02
CA LYS A 146 9.32 -2.35 -3.95
C LYS A 146 9.03 -3.84 -3.81
N LEU A 147 7.77 -4.21 -4.02
CA LEU A 147 7.30 -5.60 -4.03
C LEU A 147 7.79 -6.40 -5.24
N GLY A 148 8.26 -5.74 -6.30
CA GLY A 148 8.60 -6.37 -7.58
C GLY A 148 7.39 -6.88 -8.36
N VAL A 149 6.15 -6.57 -7.93
CA VAL A 149 4.93 -6.94 -8.67
C VAL A 149 4.69 -6.05 -9.88
N CYS A 150 5.29 -4.87 -9.90
CA CYS A 150 5.29 -3.94 -11.01
C CYS A 150 6.72 -3.47 -11.29
N ASN A 151 7.10 -3.42 -12.56
CA ASN A 151 8.39 -2.95 -13.06
C ASN A 151 8.19 -1.63 -13.83
N PRO A 152 8.34 -0.47 -13.16
CA PRO A 152 8.06 0.83 -13.77
C PRO A 152 8.85 1.07 -15.06
N GLN A 153 8.19 1.69 -16.04
CA GLN A 153 8.80 2.03 -17.32
C GLN A 153 9.56 3.35 -17.22
N THR A 154 10.82 3.37 -17.63
CA THR A 154 11.60 4.61 -17.62
C THR A 154 11.04 5.63 -18.61
N VAL A 155 10.84 6.84 -18.14
CA VAL A 155 10.51 8.02 -18.96
C VAL A 155 11.79 8.52 -19.61
N SER A 156 11.79 8.64 -20.94
CA SER A 156 12.91 9.20 -21.68
C SER A 156 12.93 10.73 -21.59
N SER A 157 14.10 11.34 -21.76
CA SER A 157 14.21 12.80 -21.81
C SER A 157 13.70 13.33 -23.15
N GLY A 158 12.94 14.43 -23.13
CA GLY A 158 12.41 15.07 -24.32
C GLY A 158 10.89 15.22 -24.29
N ALA A 159 10.29 15.42 -25.47
CA ALA A 159 8.84 15.57 -25.63
C ALA A 159 8.22 14.22 -26.04
N ASP A 160 7.89 13.41 -25.03
CA ASP A 160 7.20 12.13 -25.20
C ASP A 160 5.75 12.21 -24.73
N ASN A 161 4.91 11.30 -25.21
CA ASN A 161 3.53 11.15 -24.77
C ASN A 161 3.32 9.74 -24.23
N TYR A 162 2.88 9.62 -22.98
CA TYR A 162 2.59 8.36 -22.32
C TYR A 162 1.09 8.25 -22.02
N THR A 163 0.52 7.06 -22.19
CA THR A 163 -0.87 6.78 -21.81
C THR A 163 -0.86 5.86 -20.61
N LEU A 164 -1.30 6.37 -19.46
CA LEU A 164 -1.35 5.61 -18.22
C LEU A 164 -2.77 5.05 -18.04
N PRO A 165 -2.99 3.73 -18.19
CA PRO A 165 -4.27 3.11 -17.86
C PRO A 165 -4.58 3.28 -16.37
N ALA A 166 -5.87 3.30 -16.03
CA ALA A 166 -6.27 3.36 -14.63
C ALA A 166 -5.73 2.15 -13.86
N VAL A 167 -5.22 2.37 -12.64
CA VAL A 167 -4.60 1.31 -11.82
C VAL A 167 -5.47 0.06 -11.70
N TYR A 168 -6.79 0.20 -11.52
CA TYR A 168 -7.70 -0.94 -11.38
C TYR A 168 -7.89 -1.75 -12.68
N GLN A 169 -7.52 -1.21 -13.83
CA GLN A 169 -7.60 -1.90 -15.13
C GLN A 169 -6.36 -2.75 -15.41
N MET A 170 -5.31 -2.62 -14.57
CA MET A 170 -4.06 -3.36 -14.72
C MET A 170 -4.12 -4.75 -14.10
N ILE A 171 -5.23 -5.45 -14.33
CA ILE A 171 -5.45 -6.85 -13.90
C ILE A 171 -4.76 -7.82 -14.88
N ASP A 172 -4.57 -7.40 -16.15
CA ASP A 172 -4.02 -8.24 -17.21
C ASP A 172 -2.52 -7.99 -17.41
N ASN A 173 -1.67 -8.75 -16.68
CA ASN A 173 -0.28 -9.19 -17.01
C ASN A 173 0.71 -8.21 -17.67
N SER A 174 0.48 -6.90 -17.66
CA SER A 174 1.52 -5.93 -17.96
C SER A 174 2.43 -5.88 -16.75
N SER A 175 3.65 -6.37 -16.91
CA SER A 175 4.66 -6.33 -15.86
C SER A 175 4.95 -4.93 -15.34
N SER A 176 4.55 -3.85 -16.05
CA SER A 176 4.77 -2.48 -15.61
C SER A 176 3.63 -1.88 -14.78
N CYS A 177 2.44 -2.49 -14.78
CA CYS A 177 1.25 -1.95 -14.12
C CYS A 177 0.88 -0.52 -14.53
N GLY A 178 1.33 -0.06 -15.71
CA GLY A 178 1.08 1.30 -16.19
C GLY A 178 1.81 2.36 -15.36
N ILE A 179 2.83 1.95 -14.61
CA ILE A 179 3.67 2.85 -13.80
C ILE A 179 4.85 3.31 -14.65
N TYR A 180 5.11 4.61 -14.62
CA TYR A 180 6.29 5.20 -15.25
C TYR A 180 7.23 5.78 -14.20
N LYS A 181 8.52 5.84 -14.51
CA LYS A 181 9.59 6.28 -13.61
C LYS A 181 10.49 7.32 -14.28
N ALA A 182 10.66 8.47 -13.65
CA ALA A 182 11.64 9.48 -14.07
C ALA A 182 12.73 9.62 -13.00
N SER A 183 13.99 9.47 -13.39
CA SER A 183 15.13 9.71 -12.50
C SER A 183 15.42 11.20 -12.35
N THR A 184 15.96 11.60 -11.20
CA THR A 184 16.52 12.95 -11.02
C THR A 184 18.05 12.93 -11.14
N SER A 185 18.69 14.10 -11.00
CA SER A 185 20.15 14.20 -10.90
C SER A 185 20.70 13.73 -9.54
N THR A 186 19.84 13.57 -8.53
CA THR A 186 20.24 13.14 -7.19
C THR A 186 20.15 11.62 -7.11
N SER A 187 21.23 10.99 -6.64
CA SER A 187 21.23 9.53 -6.47
C SER A 187 20.20 9.11 -5.41
N GLY A 188 19.40 8.08 -5.74
CA GLY A 188 18.35 7.57 -4.85
C GLY A 188 17.04 8.37 -4.92
N GLU A 189 16.99 9.44 -5.70
CA GLU A 189 15.79 10.25 -5.89
C GLU A 189 15.17 10.02 -7.28
N TYR A 190 13.85 9.87 -7.32
CA TYR A 190 13.10 9.67 -8.56
C TYR A 190 11.61 9.96 -8.37
N PHE A 191 10.89 10.05 -9.48
CA PHE A 191 9.44 10.16 -9.51
C PHE A 191 8.81 8.91 -10.09
N LEU A 192 7.69 8.47 -9.52
CA LEU A 192 6.81 7.45 -10.11
C LEU A 192 5.46 8.06 -10.47
N PHE A 193 4.92 7.64 -11.60
CA PHE A 193 3.66 8.14 -12.14
C PHE A 193 2.67 6.99 -12.28
N GLU A 194 1.47 7.15 -11.73
CA GLU A 194 0.36 6.20 -11.93
C GLU A 194 -0.98 6.94 -12.07
N ASN A 195 -1.90 6.39 -12.86
CA ASN A 195 -3.24 6.97 -13.04
C ASN A 195 -4.24 6.35 -12.05
N ARG A 196 -4.65 7.14 -11.05
CA ARG A 196 -5.65 6.76 -10.05
C ARG A 196 -7.03 7.10 -10.58
N SER A 197 -8.01 6.21 -10.43
CA SER A 197 -9.33 6.41 -11.03
C SER A 197 -10.44 5.79 -10.18
N ALA A 198 -11.66 6.27 -10.37
CA ALA A 198 -12.85 5.83 -9.66
C ALA A 198 -13.34 4.44 -10.13
N GLY A 199 -12.56 3.41 -9.85
CA GLY A 199 -12.90 2.02 -10.14
C GLY A 199 -12.07 1.04 -9.31
N GLY A 200 -12.59 -0.18 -9.17
CA GLY A 200 -11.97 -1.21 -8.34
C GLY A 200 -11.76 -0.75 -6.90
N TYR A 201 -10.58 -1.03 -6.35
CA TYR A 201 -10.26 -0.70 -4.96
C TYR A 201 -10.07 0.80 -4.70
N ASP A 202 -9.79 1.60 -5.73
CA ASP A 202 -9.72 3.06 -5.60
C ASP A 202 -11.11 3.71 -5.46
N GLU A 203 -12.21 2.98 -5.67
CA GLU A 203 -13.52 3.44 -5.20
C GLU A 203 -13.55 3.62 -3.67
N GLY A 204 -12.61 3.01 -2.94
CA GLY A 204 -12.41 3.23 -1.51
C GLY A 204 -12.13 4.69 -1.13
N LEU A 205 -11.63 5.50 -2.08
CA LEU A 205 -11.38 6.93 -1.90
C LEU A 205 -12.68 7.75 -1.80
N ASN A 206 -13.78 7.27 -2.39
CA ASN A 206 -15.08 7.97 -2.45
C ASN A 206 -15.49 8.56 -1.10
N TYR A 207 -15.26 7.85 0.00
CA TYR A 207 -15.64 8.32 1.33
C TYR A 207 -14.48 8.49 2.30
N LEU A 208 -13.27 8.64 1.78
CA LEU A 208 -12.04 8.77 2.56
C LEU A 208 -11.35 10.13 2.37
N ILE A 209 -11.47 10.74 1.19
CA ILE A 209 -10.88 12.06 0.85
C ILE A 209 -11.95 13.16 0.68
N TYR A 210 -11.50 14.42 0.72
CA TYR A 210 -12.39 15.58 0.49
C TYR A 210 -12.53 15.96 -0.99
N ASP A 211 -13.65 16.60 -1.31
CA ASP A 211 -13.98 17.19 -2.62
C ASP A 211 -13.26 18.53 -2.76
N ASN A 212 -12.20 18.58 -3.60
CA ASN A 212 -11.48 19.82 -3.92
C ASN A 212 -10.97 20.51 -2.64
N SER A 213 -10.92 21.85 -2.61
CA SER A 213 -10.54 22.64 -1.43
C SER A 213 -11.61 22.67 -0.31
N SER A 214 -12.69 21.89 -0.40
CA SER A 214 -13.76 21.86 0.63
C SER A 214 -13.45 20.87 1.76
N SER A 215 -14.17 20.94 2.88
CA SER A 215 -14.09 19.90 3.93
C SER A 215 -15.19 18.83 3.80
N GLU A 216 -15.87 18.78 2.65
CA GLU A 216 -16.89 17.81 2.36
C GLU A 216 -16.27 16.57 1.74
N VAL A 217 -16.75 15.39 2.13
CA VAL A 217 -16.30 14.12 1.56
C VAL A 217 -16.73 14.03 0.08
N VAL A 218 -15.82 13.59 -0.80
CA VAL A 218 -16.05 13.56 -2.25
C VAL A 218 -17.29 12.75 -2.67
N GLY A 219 -17.58 11.67 -1.96
CA GLY A 219 -18.63 10.73 -2.29
C GLY A 219 -18.44 10.12 -3.67
N THR A 220 -19.53 9.99 -4.43
CA THR A 220 -19.52 9.41 -5.78
C THR A 220 -19.00 10.37 -6.85
N LYS A 221 -18.44 11.52 -6.48
CA LYS A 221 -17.88 12.50 -7.43
C LYS A 221 -16.40 12.27 -7.73
N TYR A 222 -15.75 11.32 -7.07
CA TYR A 222 -14.36 11.02 -7.34
C TYR A 222 -14.23 10.55 -8.80
N THR A 223 -13.30 11.15 -9.55
CA THR A 223 -13.03 10.80 -10.96
C THR A 223 -11.62 10.29 -11.17
N GLY A 224 -10.69 10.57 -10.25
CA GLY A 224 -9.28 10.24 -10.38
C GLY A 224 -8.42 11.34 -10.99
N GLY A 225 -7.17 10.97 -11.24
CA GLY A 225 -6.12 11.82 -11.79
C GLY A 225 -4.76 11.12 -11.70
N LEU A 226 -3.74 11.77 -12.26
CA LEU A 226 -2.36 11.31 -12.17
C LEU A 226 -1.84 11.56 -10.75
N ALA A 227 -1.37 10.50 -10.10
CA ALA A 227 -0.56 10.59 -8.89
C ALA A 227 0.91 10.67 -9.30
N VAL A 228 1.61 11.63 -8.70
CA VAL A 228 3.06 11.82 -8.85
C VAL A 228 3.69 11.53 -7.50
N TRP A 229 4.45 10.45 -7.43
CA TRP A 229 5.12 10.03 -6.21
C TRP A 229 6.57 10.48 -6.25
N HIS A 230 6.97 11.38 -5.37
CA HIS A 230 8.37 11.70 -5.13
C HIS A 230 8.96 10.64 -4.21
N VAL A 231 10.11 10.09 -4.58
CA VAL A 231 10.77 9.05 -3.79
C VAL A 231 12.20 9.48 -3.53
N TYR A 232 12.61 9.39 -2.27
CA TYR A 232 13.99 9.49 -1.84
C TYR A 232 14.36 8.22 -1.08
N ASP A 233 15.04 7.28 -1.75
CA ASP A 233 15.28 5.94 -1.22
C ASP A 233 16.30 5.94 -0.07
N ASN A 234 15.77 6.11 1.13
CA ASN A 234 16.46 6.03 2.41
C ASN A 234 15.94 4.86 3.27
N LEU A 235 15.27 3.88 2.66
CA LEU A 235 14.53 2.84 3.36
C LEU A 235 15.36 2.12 4.43
N SER A 236 16.62 1.81 4.14
CA SER A 236 17.50 1.09 5.06
C SER A 236 17.77 1.83 6.38
N SER A 237 17.66 3.17 6.40
CA SER A 237 17.89 3.95 7.62
C SER A 237 16.65 4.11 8.49
N CYS A 238 15.45 3.86 7.94
CA CYS A 238 14.19 4.16 8.61
C CYS A 238 13.27 2.95 8.82
N LEU A 239 13.43 1.85 8.07
CA LEU A 239 12.54 0.70 8.12
C LEU A 239 12.44 0.09 9.53
N ALA A 240 13.57 -0.08 10.23
CA ALA A 240 13.59 -0.68 11.56
C ALA A 240 12.86 0.16 12.63
N SER A 241 12.82 1.47 12.44
CA SER A 241 12.15 2.41 13.35
C SER A 241 10.79 2.89 12.83
N ASN A 242 10.41 2.45 11.63
CA ASN A 242 9.16 2.77 10.98
C ASN A 242 8.84 4.28 10.97
N ASN A 243 9.86 5.09 10.71
CA ASN A 243 9.81 6.55 10.76
C ASN A 243 10.22 7.18 9.42
N CYS A 244 10.07 6.42 8.33
CA CYS A 244 10.49 6.82 6.98
C CYS A 244 9.83 8.13 6.50
N MET A 245 8.61 8.39 6.96
CA MET A 245 7.85 9.59 6.63
C MET A 245 8.16 10.79 7.51
N ALA A 246 8.92 10.61 8.60
CA ALA A 246 9.39 11.68 9.47
C ALA A 246 10.78 12.21 9.06
N LEU A 247 11.41 11.59 8.05
CA LEU A 247 12.69 12.04 7.51
C LEU A 247 12.52 13.27 6.63
N THR A 248 13.63 13.95 6.34
CA THR A 248 13.65 15.11 5.43
C THR A 248 14.76 14.93 4.39
N PRO A 249 14.43 14.66 3.12
CA PRO A 249 13.09 14.36 2.61
C PRO A 249 12.54 13.01 3.13
N PRO A 250 11.20 12.81 3.14
CA PRO A 250 10.58 11.53 3.47
C PRO A 250 10.91 10.48 2.40
N LEU A 251 10.72 9.20 2.74
CA LEU A 251 10.97 8.08 1.80
C LEU A 251 10.10 8.17 0.54
N VAL A 252 8.80 8.44 0.72
CA VAL A 252 7.83 8.65 -0.36
C VAL A 252 7.02 9.88 -0.01
N ASP A 253 6.72 10.71 -0.99
CA ASP A 253 5.76 11.80 -0.87
C ASP A 253 4.80 11.79 -2.06
N LEU A 254 3.56 12.23 -1.85
CA LEU A 254 2.62 12.47 -2.94
C LEU A 254 2.72 13.95 -3.30
N GLU A 255 3.25 14.25 -4.46
CA GLU A 255 3.33 15.62 -4.96
C GLU A 255 1.92 16.16 -5.19
N GLU A 256 1.51 17.10 -4.35
CA GLU A 256 0.13 17.61 -4.33
C GLU A 256 -0.06 18.66 -5.43
N ALA A 257 -0.87 18.33 -6.43
CA ALA A 257 -1.17 19.22 -7.55
C ALA A 257 -1.73 20.59 -7.13
N ASN A 258 -2.51 20.61 -6.04
CA ASN A 258 -3.02 21.80 -5.38
C ASN A 258 -3.47 21.44 -3.96
N ASP A 259 -3.71 22.45 -3.11
CA ASP A 259 -4.10 22.29 -1.70
C ASP A 259 -3.12 21.42 -0.90
N ALA A 260 -1.82 21.73 -0.96
CA ALA A 260 -0.75 20.95 -0.34
C ALA A 260 -0.87 20.86 1.20
N ASP A 261 -1.71 19.95 1.69
CA ASP A 261 -2.12 19.85 3.08
C ASP A 261 -1.78 18.49 3.70
N LEU A 262 -1.19 17.56 2.95
CA LEU A 262 -0.67 16.30 3.49
C LEU A 262 0.47 16.50 4.48
N ASP A 263 1.18 17.63 4.42
CA ASP A 263 2.15 18.06 5.44
C ASP A 263 1.52 18.32 6.82
N ASN A 264 0.19 18.30 6.93
CA ASN A 264 -0.55 18.41 8.18
C ASN A 264 -1.17 17.06 8.57
N ALA A 265 -0.88 16.59 9.79
CA ALA A 265 -1.41 15.32 10.31
C ALA A 265 -2.95 15.20 10.38
N SER A 266 -3.69 16.31 10.28
CA SER A 266 -5.15 16.29 10.21
C SER A 266 -5.70 16.05 8.79
N SER A 267 -4.85 16.14 7.76
CA SER A 267 -5.26 15.87 6.40
C SER A 267 -5.53 14.38 6.19
N ARG A 268 -6.46 14.12 5.28
CA ARG A 268 -6.75 12.78 4.77
C ARG A 268 -6.47 12.67 3.27
N GLY A 269 -6.10 13.76 2.62
CA GLY A 269 -6.05 13.89 1.16
C GLY A 269 -7.34 14.48 0.56
N ARG A 270 -7.21 15.02 -0.65
CA ARG A 270 -8.29 15.65 -1.43
C ARG A 270 -8.19 15.28 -2.89
N THR A 271 -9.30 15.39 -3.63
CA THR A 271 -9.26 15.17 -5.08
C THR A 271 -8.26 16.07 -5.80
N THR A 272 -8.01 17.29 -5.29
CA THR A 272 -7.06 18.25 -5.86
C THR A 272 -5.59 17.90 -5.70
N HIS A 273 -5.24 16.85 -4.95
CA HIS A 273 -3.84 16.43 -4.83
C HIS A 273 -3.37 15.70 -6.10
N LEU A 274 -4.30 15.18 -6.90
CA LEU A 274 -3.98 14.54 -8.18
C LEU A 274 -3.99 15.54 -9.34
N PHE A 275 -3.18 15.28 -10.36
CA PHE A 275 -3.12 16.10 -11.58
C PHE A 275 -4.16 15.62 -12.60
N TYR A 276 -5.01 16.52 -13.09
CA TYR A 276 -6.04 16.21 -14.09
C TYR A 276 -6.56 17.48 -14.76
N SER A 277 -7.25 17.31 -15.89
CA SER A 277 -7.86 18.42 -16.61
C SER A 277 -8.93 19.11 -15.77
N GLY A 278 -8.75 20.41 -15.50
CA GLY A 278 -9.60 21.18 -14.59
C GLY A 278 -8.99 21.42 -13.20
N ASN A 279 -7.84 20.82 -12.91
CA ASN A 279 -6.97 21.15 -11.77
C ASN A 279 -5.58 21.58 -12.29
N SER A 280 -4.49 21.31 -11.57
CA SER A 280 -3.14 21.40 -12.14
C SER A 280 -2.89 20.28 -13.16
N VAL A 281 -2.27 20.66 -14.28
CA VAL A 281 -1.90 19.75 -15.39
C VAL A 281 -0.39 19.76 -15.64
N THR A 282 0.38 20.45 -14.80
CA THR A 282 1.82 20.59 -14.90
C THR A 282 2.43 20.29 -13.54
N PHE A 283 3.45 19.43 -13.54
CA PHE A 283 4.30 19.17 -12.40
C PHE A 283 5.72 19.60 -12.77
N ASP A 284 6.32 20.47 -11.96
CA ASP A 284 7.69 20.95 -12.12
C ASP A 284 8.47 20.60 -10.85
N ASN A 285 9.56 19.86 -10.99
CA ASN A 285 10.49 19.58 -9.89
C ASN A 285 11.38 20.81 -9.67
N SER A 286 11.10 21.63 -8.64
CA SER A 286 11.81 22.89 -8.35
C SER A 286 12.77 22.79 -7.17
#